data_AF-K0N603-F1
#
_entry.id   AF-K0N603-F1
#
_cell.length_a   1.000
_cell.length_b   1.000
_cell.length_c   1.000
_cell.angle_alpha   90.00
_cell.angle_beta   90.00
_cell.angle_gamma   90.00
#
_symmetry.space_group_name_H-M   'P 1'
#
loop_
_entity.id
_entity.type
_entity.pdbx_description
1 polymer ?
#
loop_
_entity_poly.entity_id
_entity_poly.type
_entity_poly.pdbx_seq_one_letter_code
_entity_poly.pdbx_strand_id
1 'polypeptide(L)'
;MLILFLGIAGGVYVIQTDLKKIFPGTYPGVVPPIQAKFFFLRDMIEIRLSREPSSDRIVIFAYDDAGRQVTILKPIYDRVVKVMPGDLADFRVDFTKGKTPGFEVFKKANNLMEEVNFFDLMIAAKAENLKFGVQECLYPACSMCVSVCPVIANGVITMPRLEDGRIHPVIKHGGCPRSGKCFSLCKMGVIYKTDLRLSIKPEYLDKGNEDWSYFDTKKGRQQ
;
A
#
# COMPACT_ATOMS: atom_id res chain seq x y z
N MET A 1 20.07 -19.70 -39.21
CA MET A 1 19.09 -20.57 -38.50
C MET A 1 19.23 -20.50 -36.97
N LEU A 2 20.42 -20.71 -36.38
CA LEU A 2 20.61 -20.73 -34.92
C LEU A 2 20.17 -19.43 -34.20
N ILE A 3 20.46 -18.26 -34.77
CA ILE A 3 20.09 -16.94 -34.21
C ILE A 3 18.56 -16.74 -34.23
N LEU A 4 17.89 -17.24 -35.26
CA LEU A 4 16.42 -17.18 -35.36
C LEU A 4 15.77 -18.07 -34.29
N PHE A 5 16.31 -19.27 -34.06
CA PHE A 5 15.86 -20.16 -33.00
C PHE A 5 16.11 -19.60 -31.59
N LEU A 6 17.24 -18.94 -31.35
CA LEU A 6 17.51 -18.25 -30.07
C LEU A 6 16.57 -17.04 -29.87
N GLY A 7 16.27 -16.30 -30.93
CA GLY A 7 15.29 -15.21 -30.90
C GLY A 7 13.86 -15.70 -30.60
N ILE A 8 13.44 -16.80 -31.23
CA ILE A 8 12.12 -17.41 -30.99
C ILE A 8 12.05 -18.05 -29.60
N ALA A 9 13.08 -18.80 -29.18
CA ALA A 9 13.14 -19.41 -27.85
C ALA A 9 13.19 -18.34 -26.75
N GLY A 10 13.96 -17.27 -26.95
CA GLY A 10 13.98 -16.11 -26.07
C GLY A 10 12.63 -15.39 -26.02
N GLY A 11 11.99 -15.18 -27.17
CA GLY A 11 10.65 -14.59 -27.25
C GLY A 11 9.58 -15.44 -26.56
N VAL A 12 9.58 -16.76 -26.77
CA VAL A 12 8.65 -17.71 -26.12
C VAL A 12 8.89 -17.76 -24.62
N TYR A 13 10.15 -17.74 -24.16
CA TYR A 13 10.48 -17.70 -22.74
C TYR A 13 9.96 -16.41 -22.07
N VAL A 14 10.15 -15.26 -22.70
CA VAL A 14 9.63 -13.97 -22.22
C VAL A 14 8.09 -13.98 -22.14
N ILE A 15 7.42 -14.48 -23.19
CA ILE A 15 5.95 -14.58 -23.23
C ILE A 15 5.42 -15.56 -22.17
N GLN A 16 6.11 -16.67 -21.92
CA GLN A 16 5.70 -17.64 -20.88
C GLN A 16 5.91 -17.11 -19.46
N THR A 17 6.95 -16.31 -19.21
CA THR A 17 7.20 -15.75 -17.87
C THR A 17 6.17 -14.69 -17.45
N ASP A 18 5.57 -13.97 -18.41
CA ASP A 18 4.60 -12.91 -18.11
C ASP A 18 3.15 -13.39 -18.00
N LEU A 19 2.79 -14.52 -18.60
CA LEU A 19 1.43 -15.08 -18.50
C LEU A 19 1.26 -15.96 -17.27
N LYS A 20 1.56 -15.41 -16.09
CA LYS A 20 1.08 -15.97 -14.84
C LYS A 20 -0.45 -15.85 -14.79
N LYS A 21 -1.14 -16.91 -15.21
CA LYS A 21 -2.60 -16.98 -15.35
C LYS A 21 -3.30 -16.55 -14.06
N ILE A 22 -4.24 -15.61 -14.20
CA ILE A 22 -5.17 -15.22 -13.14
C ILE A 22 -6.44 -16.04 -13.35
N PHE A 23 -6.95 -16.67 -12.29
CA PHE A 23 -8.17 -17.46 -12.34
C PHE A 23 -9.30 -16.71 -11.64
N PRO A 24 -10.58 -16.98 -11.94
CA PRO A 24 -11.67 -16.44 -11.13
C PRO A 24 -11.54 -16.89 -9.66
N GLY A 25 -11.97 -16.03 -8.75
CA GLY A 25 -12.06 -16.35 -7.31
C GLY A 25 -11.65 -15.22 -6.40
N THR A 26 -11.46 -15.52 -5.12
CA THR A 26 -11.08 -14.53 -4.12
C THR A 26 -9.59 -14.21 -4.20
N TYR A 27 -9.28 -12.92 -4.37
CA TYR A 27 -7.95 -12.36 -4.33
C TYR A 27 -7.85 -11.24 -3.28
N PRO A 28 -6.64 -10.90 -2.84
CA PRO A 28 -6.41 -9.65 -2.14
C PRO A 28 -6.57 -8.44 -3.08
N GLY A 29 -7.41 -7.50 -2.67
CA GLY A 29 -7.44 -6.13 -3.19
C GLY A 29 -6.57 -5.22 -2.34
N VAL A 30 -6.15 -4.09 -2.90
CA VAL A 30 -5.42 -3.04 -2.17
C VAL A 30 -6.24 -1.76 -2.25
N VAL A 31 -6.49 -1.13 -1.11
CA VAL A 31 -7.22 0.14 -1.04
C VAL A 31 -6.35 1.24 -1.65
N PRO A 32 -6.87 2.11 -2.54
CA PRO A 32 -6.09 3.22 -3.08
C PRO A 32 -5.51 4.12 -1.98
N PRO A 33 -4.29 4.66 -2.17
CA PRO A 33 -3.67 5.55 -1.21
C PRO A 33 -4.56 6.73 -0.82
N ILE A 34 -4.83 6.87 0.48
CA ILE A 34 -5.64 7.97 1.01
C ILE A 34 -4.99 9.33 0.73
N GLN A 35 -5.81 10.28 0.29
CA GLN A 35 -5.37 11.67 0.08
C GLN A 35 -5.67 12.52 1.32
N ALA A 36 -4.88 13.56 1.55
CA ALA A 36 -5.06 14.48 2.69
C ALA A 36 -4.73 15.92 2.32
N LYS A 37 -5.36 16.88 3.01
CA LYS A 37 -5.05 18.31 2.96
C LYS A 37 -4.39 18.74 4.28
N PHE A 38 -3.31 19.50 4.18
CA PHE A 38 -2.52 19.94 5.33
C PHE A 38 -2.71 21.44 5.56
N PHE A 39 -3.03 21.81 6.80
CA PHE A 39 -3.19 23.19 7.25
C PHE A 39 -2.15 23.45 8.33
N PHE A 40 -1.11 24.20 7.98
CA PHE A 40 -0.02 24.56 8.88
C PHE A 40 -0.40 25.83 9.64
N LEU A 41 -0.78 25.66 10.91
CA LEU A 41 -1.17 26.73 11.82
C LEU A 41 -0.01 27.03 12.78
N ARG A 42 -0.16 28.07 13.61
CA ARG A 42 0.91 28.53 14.52
C ARG A 42 1.27 27.48 15.57
N ASP A 43 0.28 26.74 16.04
CA ASP A 43 0.34 25.86 17.20
C ASP A 43 -0.05 24.41 16.88
N MET A 44 -0.38 24.11 15.63
CA MET A 44 -0.69 22.75 15.18
C MET A 44 -0.61 22.63 13.66
N ILE A 45 -0.48 21.38 13.19
CA ILE A 45 -0.75 21.01 11.80
C ILE A 45 -2.04 20.20 11.81
N GLU A 46 -3.09 20.76 11.21
CA GLU A 46 -4.35 20.05 11.00
C GLU A 46 -4.31 19.33 9.65
N ILE A 47 -4.64 18.04 9.66
CA ILE A 47 -4.62 17.18 8.48
C ILE A 47 -6.02 16.63 8.29
N ARG A 48 -6.64 16.94 7.14
CA ARG A 48 -7.98 16.45 6.78
C ARG A 48 -7.88 15.34 5.76
N LEU A 49 -8.38 14.17 6.12
CA LEU A 49 -8.39 12.99 5.27
C LEU A 49 -9.56 13.03 4.27
N SER A 50 -9.30 12.56 3.04
CA SER A 50 -10.29 12.50 1.96
C SER A 50 -11.44 11.52 2.24
N ARG A 51 -11.18 10.46 3.02
CA ARG A 51 -12.15 9.43 3.42
C ARG A 51 -11.85 8.94 4.83
N GLU A 52 -12.80 8.22 5.43
CA GLU A 52 -12.57 7.48 6.67
C GLU A 52 -11.70 6.26 6.37
N PRO A 53 -10.56 6.06 7.04
CA PRO A 53 -9.79 4.82 6.95
C PRO A 53 -10.41 3.73 7.84
N SER A 54 -10.03 2.47 7.60
CA SER A 54 -10.53 1.33 8.39
C SER A 54 -9.96 1.28 9.82
N SER A 55 -8.89 2.03 10.08
CA SER A 55 -8.16 2.08 11.36
C SER A 55 -8.42 3.42 12.03
N ASP A 56 -8.54 3.43 13.36
CA ASP A 56 -8.69 4.63 14.20
C ASP A 56 -7.39 5.46 14.31
N ARG A 57 -6.29 4.92 13.79
CA ARG A 57 -4.98 5.57 13.73
C ARG A 57 -4.43 5.56 12.31
N ILE A 58 -3.66 6.60 11.97
CA ILE A 58 -2.98 6.75 10.68
C ILE A 58 -1.52 7.15 10.88
N VAL A 59 -0.68 6.70 9.95
CA VAL A 59 0.72 7.12 9.90
C VAL A 59 0.79 8.48 9.24
N ILE A 60 1.46 9.41 9.89
CA ILE A 60 1.92 10.66 9.30
C ILE A 60 3.42 10.51 9.12
N PHE A 61 3.93 10.95 7.97
CA PHE A 61 5.34 10.88 7.67
C PHE A 61 5.87 12.20 7.14
N ALA A 62 7.15 12.43 7.39
CA ALA A 62 7.94 13.48 6.77
C ALA A 62 9.33 12.93 6.46
N TYR A 63 9.95 13.44 5.41
CA TYR A 63 11.32 13.11 5.05
C TYR A 63 12.27 14.11 5.70
N ASP A 64 13.38 13.59 6.23
CA ASP A 64 14.52 14.41 6.64
C ASP A 64 15.47 14.71 5.47
N ASP A 65 16.48 15.52 5.74
CA ASP A 65 17.55 15.93 4.82
C ASP A 65 18.36 14.74 4.27
N ALA A 66 18.50 13.67 5.07
CA ALA A 66 19.12 12.42 4.68
C ALA A 66 18.21 11.52 3.82
N GLY A 67 16.99 11.96 3.50
CA GLY A 67 16.04 11.22 2.67
C GLY A 67 15.42 10.00 3.35
N ARG A 68 15.44 9.96 4.69
CA ARG A 68 14.81 8.93 5.52
C ARG A 68 13.38 9.36 5.82
N GLN A 69 12.45 8.40 5.83
CA GLN A 69 11.07 8.67 6.21
C GLN A 69 10.94 8.53 7.72
N VAL A 70 10.72 9.64 8.41
CA VAL A 70 10.39 9.69 9.83
C VAL A 70 8.88 9.68 9.97
N THR A 71 8.36 9.02 11.00
CA THR A 71 6.92 8.79 11.12
C THR A 71 6.41 8.94 12.54
N ILE A 72 5.12 9.25 12.64
CA ILE A 72 4.34 9.22 13.88
C ILE A 72 2.98 8.58 13.60
N LEU A 73 2.45 7.83 14.56
CA LEU A 73 1.14 7.21 14.51
C LEU A 73 0.16 8.03 15.36
N LYS A 74 -0.81 8.68 14.74
CA LYS A 74 -1.76 9.56 15.42
C LYS A 74 -3.20 9.04 15.34
N PRO A 75 -4.02 9.29 16.38
CA PRO A 75 -5.45 8.99 16.33
C PRO A 75 -6.16 9.91 15.34
N ILE A 76 -7.29 9.42 14.83
CA ILE A 76 -8.15 10.11 13.86
C ILE A 76 -9.48 10.41 14.55
N TYR A 77 -9.93 11.65 14.43
CA TYR A 77 -11.23 12.10 14.93
C TYR A 77 -11.95 12.83 13.81
N ASP A 78 -13.11 12.33 13.37
CA ASP A 78 -13.92 12.91 12.29
C ASP A 78 -13.11 13.18 11.00
N ARG A 79 -12.27 12.23 10.59
CA ARG A 79 -11.30 12.37 9.47
C ARG A 79 -10.26 13.48 9.64
N VAL A 80 -10.08 13.99 10.85
CA VAL A 80 -9.10 15.00 11.20
C VAL A 80 -8.01 14.39 12.08
N VAL A 81 -6.77 14.74 11.77
CA VAL A 81 -5.59 14.37 12.55
C VAL A 81 -4.82 15.65 12.86
N LYS A 82 -4.30 15.75 14.08
CA LYS A 82 -3.56 16.93 14.54
C LYS A 82 -2.16 16.54 14.96
N VAL A 83 -1.16 17.25 14.45
CA VAL A 83 0.22 17.19 14.95
C VAL A 83 0.48 18.46 15.75
N MET A 84 0.90 18.30 16.99
CA MET A 84 1.15 19.39 17.95
C MET A 84 2.66 19.56 18.17
N PRO A 85 3.13 20.77 18.52
CA PRO A 85 4.48 20.97 19.04
C PRO A 85 4.77 20.00 20.19
N GLY A 86 5.94 19.32 20.13
CA GLY A 86 6.33 18.31 21.12
C GLY A 86 5.84 16.89 20.81
N ASP A 87 5.04 16.68 19.76
CA ASP A 87 4.78 15.33 19.26
C ASP A 87 6.11 14.70 18.77
N LEU A 88 6.49 13.58 19.38
CA LEU A 88 7.72 12.86 19.05
C LEU A 88 7.48 11.78 18.00
N ALA A 89 8.45 11.58 17.12
CA ALA A 89 8.42 10.51 16.13
C ALA A 89 8.41 9.12 16.81
N ASP A 90 7.68 8.17 16.22
CA ASP A 90 7.62 6.79 16.70
C ASP A 90 8.73 5.92 16.10
N PHE A 91 8.99 6.07 14.80
CA PHE A 91 10.02 5.30 14.09
C PHE A 91 10.51 5.99 12.82
N ARG A 92 11.69 5.58 12.35
CA ARG A 92 12.29 5.97 11.07
C ARG A 92 12.46 4.77 10.14
N VAL A 93 12.36 5.06 8.85
CA VAL A 93 12.56 4.11 7.75
C VAL A 93 13.64 4.68 6.83
N ASP A 94 14.72 3.91 6.66
CA ASP A 94 15.87 4.26 5.86
C ASP A 94 15.88 3.44 4.55
N PHE A 95 15.78 4.12 3.41
CA PHE A 95 15.75 3.47 2.10
C PHE A 95 17.13 3.34 1.44
N THR A 96 18.21 3.78 2.10
CA THR A 96 19.57 3.73 1.54
C THR A 96 20.10 2.29 1.42
N LYS A 97 19.57 1.35 2.21
CA LYS A 97 20.01 -0.07 2.27
C LYS A 97 19.43 -0.98 1.17
N GLY A 98 19.06 -0.44 0.01
CA GLY A 98 18.60 -1.21 -1.14
C GLY A 98 17.16 -1.74 -1.00
N LYS A 99 16.90 -3.01 -1.36
CA LYS A 99 15.53 -3.57 -1.45
C LYS A 99 14.84 -3.76 -0.10
N THR A 100 15.59 -3.84 0.99
CA THR A 100 15.06 -3.96 2.34
C THR A 100 15.33 -2.66 3.07
N PRO A 101 14.30 -1.84 3.37
CA PRO A 101 14.53 -0.61 4.09
C PRO A 101 15.04 -0.90 5.50
N GLY A 102 16.01 -0.11 5.97
CA GLY A 102 16.35 -0.04 7.37
C GLY A 102 15.15 0.47 8.17
N PHE A 103 14.96 -0.05 9.38
CA PHE A 103 13.86 0.32 10.25
C PHE A 103 14.37 0.46 11.67
N GLU A 104 14.00 1.57 12.32
CA GLU A 104 14.39 1.85 13.68
C GLU A 104 13.26 2.53 14.44
N VAL A 105 12.96 2.01 15.63
CA VAL A 105 11.94 2.53 16.53
C VAL A 105 12.64 3.43 17.55
N PHE A 106 12.15 4.65 17.72
CA PHE A 106 12.73 5.63 18.64
C PHE A 106 12.40 5.31 20.11
N LYS A 107 11.30 4.60 20.38
CA LYS A 107 10.94 4.14 21.74
C LYS A 107 11.57 2.79 22.10
N LYS A 108 12.61 2.81 22.94
CA LYS A 108 12.95 1.68 23.83
C LYS A 108 12.42 1.96 25.23
N ALA A 109 11.84 0.93 25.85
CA ALA A 109 11.14 1.01 27.14
C ALA A 109 11.96 1.54 28.34
N ASN A 110 13.26 1.84 28.22
CA ASN A 110 14.10 2.20 29.37
C ASN A 110 15.30 3.12 29.08
N ASN A 111 15.49 3.68 27.89
CA ASN A 111 16.52 4.69 27.63
C ASN A 111 16.20 5.45 26.33
N LEU A 112 16.04 6.76 26.44
CA LEU A 112 15.79 7.70 25.35
C LEU A 112 16.94 7.66 24.34
N MET A 113 16.68 7.11 23.14
CA MET A 113 17.51 7.35 21.98
C MET A 113 16.80 8.40 21.12
N GLU A 114 17.47 9.51 20.85
CA GLU A 114 17.11 10.59 19.93
C GLU A 114 15.61 10.96 19.88
N GLU A 115 15.23 12.00 20.62
CA GLU A 115 13.91 12.61 20.48
C GLU A 115 13.86 13.45 19.20
N VAL A 116 13.23 12.91 18.16
CA VAL A 116 12.90 13.71 16.96
C VAL A 116 11.55 14.37 17.18
N ASN A 117 11.55 15.70 17.35
CA ASN A 117 10.32 16.49 17.35
C ASN A 117 9.70 16.46 15.94
N PHE A 118 8.59 15.75 15.81
CA PHE A 118 7.94 15.50 14.52
C PHE A 118 7.24 16.73 13.97
N PHE A 119 6.73 17.62 14.85
CA PHE A 119 6.14 18.88 14.42
C PHE A 119 7.17 19.74 13.71
N ASP A 120 8.32 19.96 14.34
CA ASP A 120 9.41 20.77 13.78
C ASP A 120 9.92 20.18 12.47
N LEU A 121 10.03 18.84 12.40
CA LEU A 121 10.39 18.14 11.18
C LEU A 121 9.39 18.40 10.04
N MET A 122 8.08 18.40 10.30
CA MET A 122 7.09 18.71 9.27
C MET A 122 7.17 20.15 8.79
N ILE A 123 7.47 21.11 9.68
CA ILE A 123 7.70 22.50 9.31
C ILE A 123 8.92 22.62 8.40
N ALA A 124 10.03 21.98 8.78
CA ALA A 124 11.26 21.96 7.99
C ALA A 124 11.02 21.31 6.61
N ALA A 125 10.38 20.14 6.59
CA ALA A 125 10.06 19.44 5.33
C ALA A 125 9.22 20.31 4.39
N LYS A 126 8.25 21.07 4.91
CA LYS A 126 7.49 22.04 4.11
C LYS A 126 8.39 23.18 3.58
N ALA A 127 9.22 23.76 4.45
CA ALA A 127 10.07 24.90 4.09
C ALA A 127 11.11 24.51 3.01
N GLU A 128 11.63 23.29 3.09
CA GLU A 128 12.65 22.75 2.20
C GLU A 128 12.06 21.98 1.00
N ASN A 129 10.73 21.97 0.84
CA ASN A 129 10.02 21.23 -0.20
C ASN A 129 10.37 19.72 -0.22
N LEU A 130 10.60 19.14 0.95
CA LEU A 130 10.75 17.71 1.16
C LEU A 130 9.38 17.02 1.20
N LYS A 131 9.38 15.70 1.02
CA LYS A 131 8.16 14.90 1.00
C LYS A 131 7.57 14.76 2.40
N PHE A 132 6.28 14.92 2.52
CA PHE A 132 5.51 14.59 3.72
C PHE A 132 4.10 14.17 3.33
N GLY A 133 3.41 13.44 4.19
CA GLY A 133 2.10 12.92 3.86
C GLY A 133 1.50 12.04 4.94
N VAL A 134 0.44 11.33 4.55
CA VAL A 134 -0.18 10.29 5.37
C VAL A 134 -0.17 8.96 4.62
N GLN A 135 -0.11 7.85 5.37
CA GLN A 135 -0.26 6.51 4.82
C GLN A 135 -1.04 5.61 5.78
N GLU A 136 -1.87 4.72 5.24
CA GLU A 136 -2.62 3.73 6.05
C GLU A 136 -1.78 2.48 6.34
N CYS A 137 -0.84 2.15 5.47
CA CYS A 137 0.03 0.99 5.67
C CYS A 137 1.07 1.30 6.75
N LEU A 138 1.17 0.43 7.75
CA LEU A 138 2.13 0.54 8.84
C LEU A 138 3.47 -0.16 8.51
N TYR A 139 3.70 -0.60 7.27
CA TYR A 139 4.99 -1.21 6.89
C TYR A 139 6.13 -0.17 7.03
N PRO A 140 7.32 -0.54 7.53
CA PRO A 140 7.75 -1.87 7.96
C PRO A 140 7.43 -2.24 9.42
N ALA A 141 6.88 -1.31 10.22
CA ALA A 141 6.46 -1.60 11.60
C ALA A 141 5.39 -2.69 11.70
N CYS A 142 4.57 -2.88 10.66
CA CYS A 142 3.75 -4.07 10.44
C CYS A 142 4.10 -4.75 9.11
N SER A 143 4.58 -5.99 9.20
CA SER A 143 4.98 -6.81 8.05
C SER A 143 4.15 -8.09 7.88
N MET A 144 3.03 -8.23 8.61
CA MET A 144 2.24 -9.46 8.66
C MET A 144 1.92 -10.04 7.28
N CYS A 145 1.38 -9.22 6.36
CA CYS A 145 0.99 -9.68 5.03
C CYS A 145 2.15 -10.25 4.21
N VAL A 146 3.36 -9.72 4.38
CA VAL A 146 4.60 -10.20 3.76
C VAL A 146 5.03 -11.50 4.44
N SER A 147 5.05 -11.53 5.77
CA SER A 147 5.51 -12.68 6.57
C SER A 147 4.61 -13.92 6.41
N VAL A 148 3.31 -13.75 6.20
CA VAL A 148 2.36 -14.89 6.08
C VAL A 148 2.13 -15.36 4.64
N CYS A 149 2.68 -14.66 3.65
CA CYS A 149 2.48 -15.00 2.25
C CYS A 149 3.38 -16.20 1.87
N PRO A 150 2.81 -17.37 1.51
CA PRO A 150 3.59 -18.58 1.24
C PRO A 150 4.47 -18.49 -0.03
N VAL A 151 4.25 -17.45 -0.84
CA VAL A 151 4.94 -17.22 -2.12
C VAL A 151 5.62 -15.84 -2.15
N ILE A 152 5.96 -15.28 -0.99
CA ILE A 152 6.57 -13.95 -0.91
C ILE A 152 7.89 -13.85 -1.69
N ALA A 153 8.68 -14.93 -1.69
CA ALA A 153 9.93 -15.03 -2.46
C ALA A 153 9.73 -14.82 -3.97
N ASN A 154 8.52 -15.07 -4.48
CA ASN A 154 8.15 -14.85 -5.89
C ASN A 154 7.76 -13.38 -6.18
N GLY A 155 7.85 -12.48 -5.21
CA GLY A 155 7.51 -11.06 -5.36
C GLY A 155 6.02 -10.78 -5.55
N VAL A 156 5.15 -11.64 -4.99
CA VAL A 156 3.70 -11.51 -5.12
C VAL A 156 3.16 -10.28 -4.39
N ILE A 157 3.76 -9.94 -3.25
CA ILE A 157 3.48 -8.71 -2.51
C ILE A 157 4.79 -7.93 -2.49
N THR A 158 4.77 -6.70 -3.00
CA THR A 158 5.88 -5.76 -2.89
C THR A 158 5.44 -4.54 -2.11
N MET A 159 6.38 -3.86 -1.46
CA MET A 159 6.15 -2.65 -0.65
C MET A 159 6.93 -1.48 -1.25
N PRO A 160 6.63 -1.06 -2.50
CA PRO A 160 7.33 0.07 -3.11
C PRO A 160 7.09 1.37 -2.35
N ARG A 161 8.11 2.24 -2.40
CA ARG A 161 7.96 3.65 -2.11
C ARG A 161 7.39 4.34 -3.36
N LEU A 162 6.22 4.93 -3.24
CA LEU A 162 5.58 5.73 -4.28
C LEU A 162 6.36 7.03 -4.53
N GLU A 163 6.09 7.70 -5.64
CA GLU A 163 6.75 8.96 -6.00
C GLU A 163 6.57 10.05 -4.95
N ASP A 164 5.40 10.10 -4.30
CA ASP A 164 5.10 11.01 -3.19
C ASP A 164 5.71 10.59 -1.84
N GLY A 165 6.47 9.50 -1.80
CA GLY A 165 7.17 9.03 -0.62
C GLY A 165 6.38 8.08 0.27
N ARG A 166 5.11 7.79 -0.03
CA ARG A 166 4.31 6.79 0.71
C ARG A 166 4.85 5.39 0.48
N ILE A 167 4.79 4.55 1.50
CA ILE A 167 4.92 3.10 1.31
C ILE A 167 3.52 2.52 1.11
N HIS A 168 3.32 1.79 0.02
CA HIS A 168 2.01 1.21 -0.31
C HIS A 168 2.15 -0.18 -0.93
N PRO A 169 1.38 -1.19 -0.47
CA PRO A 169 1.50 -2.55 -1.00
C PRO A 169 1.05 -2.61 -2.47
N VAL A 170 1.74 -3.43 -3.25
CA VAL A 170 1.35 -3.81 -4.60
C VAL A 170 1.27 -5.33 -4.67
N ILE A 171 0.20 -5.86 -5.28
CA ILE A 171 -0.04 -7.30 -5.37
C ILE A 171 -0.10 -7.76 -6.81
N LYS A 172 0.74 -8.75 -7.15
CA LYS A 172 0.73 -9.44 -8.45
C LYS A 172 -0.14 -10.69 -8.39
N HIS A 173 -1.38 -10.61 -8.88
CA HIS A 173 -2.35 -11.71 -8.80
C HIS A 173 -1.90 -12.99 -9.50
N GLY A 174 -1.15 -12.90 -10.60
CA GLY A 174 -0.70 -14.07 -11.35
C GLY A 174 0.17 -15.06 -10.55
N GLY A 175 0.79 -14.64 -9.45
CA GLY A 175 1.53 -15.54 -8.56
C GLY A 175 0.81 -15.91 -7.27
N CYS A 176 -0.39 -15.38 -7.03
CA CYS A 176 -1.07 -15.50 -5.75
C CYS A 176 -1.80 -16.85 -5.63
N PRO A 177 -1.50 -17.68 -4.61
CA PRO A 177 -2.19 -18.94 -4.39
C PRO A 177 -3.57 -18.76 -3.74
N ARG A 178 -4.02 -17.52 -3.52
CA ARG A 178 -5.33 -17.19 -2.92
C ARG A 178 -5.52 -17.76 -1.51
N SER A 179 -4.45 -17.85 -0.72
CA SER A 179 -4.54 -18.35 0.67
C SER A 179 -5.33 -17.44 1.62
N GLY A 180 -5.61 -16.20 1.21
CA GLY A 180 -6.37 -15.20 1.97
C GLY A 180 -5.68 -14.61 3.20
N LYS A 181 -4.55 -15.19 3.64
CA LYS A 181 -3.88 -14.80 4.89
C LYS A 181 -3.50 -13.32 4.94
N CYS A 182 -3.12 -12.71 3.82
CA CYS A 182 -2.68 -11.31 3.79
C CYS A 182 -3.80 -10.32 4.09
N PHE A 183 -5.02 -10.51 3.55
CA PHE A 183 -6.16 -9.65 3.89
C PHE A 183 -6.80 -10.03 5.23
N SER A 184 -6.80 -11.30 5.61
CA SER A 184 -7.36 -11.72 6.90
C SER A 184 -6.57 -11.20 8.10
N LEU A 185 -5.27 -10.92 7.93
CA LEU A 185 -4.39 -10.44 9.01
C LEU A 185 -4.01 -8.95 8.88
N CYS A 186 -4.51 -8.25 7.86
CA CYS A 186 -4.23 -6.82 7.70
C CYS A 186 -5.08 -5.98 8.66
N LYS A 187 -4.54 -5.71 9.85
CA LYS A 187 -5.23 -4.88 10.87
C LYS A 187 -5.55 -3.45 10.41
N MET A 188 -4.77 -2.92 9.47
CA MET A 188 -4.99 -1.57 8.92
C MET A 188 -6.08 -1.53 7.83
N GLY A 189 -6.59 -2.68 7.38
CA GLY A 189 -7.59 -2.76 6.31
C GLY A 189 -7.09 -2.34 4.91
N VAL A 190 -5.79 -2.12 4.72
CA VAL A 190 -5.18 -1.70 3.44
C VAL A 190 -5.26 -2.80 2.39
N ILE A 191 -5.11 -4.06 2.82
CA ILE A 191 -5.30 -5.24 1.96
C ILE A 191 -6.62 -5.88 2.37
N TYR A 192 -7.56 -5.97 1.44
CA TYR A 192 -8.93 -6.42 1.70
C TYR A 192 -9.30 -7.62 0.81
N LYS A 193 -10.35 -8.34 1.20
CA LYS A 193 -10.90 -9.45 0.41
C LYS A 193 -11.69 -8.90 -0.78
N THR A 194 -11.32 -9.29 -2.01
CA THR A 194 -12.10 -8.97 -3.22
C THR A 194 -12.29 -10.22 -4.07
N ASP A 195 -13.43 -10.33 -4.74
CA ASP A 195 -13.68 -11.42 -5.67
C ASP A 195 -13.40 -10.94 -7.10
N LEU A 196 -12.35 -11.49 -7.69
CA LEU A 196 -12.04 -11.23 -9.09
C LEU A 196 -12.94 -12.10 -9.96
N ARG A 197 -13.97 -11.49 -10.54
CA ARG A 197 -14.75 -12.08 -11.62
C ARG A 197 -14.10 -11.65 -12.94
N LEU A 198 -13.45 -12.57 -13.64
CA LEU A 198 -12.97 -12.29 -14.99
C LEU A 198 -14.21 -12.04 -15.86
N SER A 199 -14.28 -10.88 -16.51
CA SER A 199 -15.32 -10.53 -17.49
C SER A 199 -15.17 -11.29 -18.82
N ILE A 200 -14.40 -12.38 -18.82
CA ILE A 200 -14.16 -13.22 -19.99
C ILE A 200 -15.08 -14.42 -19.83
N LYS A 201 -16.16 -14.47 -20.61
CA LYS A 201 -16.87 -15.74 -20.87
C LYS A 201 -15.79 -16.74 -21.31
N PRO A 202 -15.58 -17.85 -20.59
CA PRO A 202 -14.75 -18.91 -21.13
C PRO A 202 -15.42 -19.38 -22.41
N GLU A 203 -14.75 -19.26 -23.56
CA GLU A 203 -15.25 -19.77 -24.85
C GLU A 203 -15.53 -21.29 -24.83
N TYR A 204 -15.13 -21.98 -23.75
CA TYR A 204 -15.36 -23.40 -23.50
C TYR A 204 -16.61 -23.72 -22.66
N LEU A 205 -17.33 -22.72 -22.13
CA LEU A 205 -18.63 -22.94 -21.50
C LEU A 205 -19.73 -22.50 -22.46
N ASP A 206 -19.85 -23.22 -23.56
CA ASP A 206 -21.05 -23.20 -24.37
C ASP A 206 -21.90 -24.44 -24.04
N LYS A 207 -23.21 -24.17 -23.89
CA LYS A 207 -24.34 -25.10 -23.70
C LYS A 207 -24.60 -25.59 -22.27
N GLY A 208 -25.47 -24.86 -21.59
CA GLY A 208 -26.40 -25.46 -20.63
C GLY A 208 -26.88 -24.50 -19.54
N ASN A 209 -28.00 -23.81 -19.81
CA ASN A 209 -28.95 -23.28 -18.82
C ASN A 209 -28.38 -22.63 -17.54
N GLU A 210 -27.85 -21.42 -17.64
CA GLU A 210 -27.89 -20.51 -16.50
C GLU A 210 -28.43 -19.16 -16.96
N ASP A 211 -29.57 -18.77 -16.38
CA ASP A 211 -30.27 -17.51 -16.64
C ASP A 211 -29.55 -16.37 -15.90
N TRP A 212 -28.91 -15.48 -16.66
CA TRP A 212 -28.14 -14.33 -16.16
C TRP A 212 -28.97 -13.03 -16.10
N SER A 213 -30.30 -13.11 -16.15
CA SER A 213 -31.21 -11.96 -16.14
C SER A 213 -31.11 -11.02 -14.92
N TYR A 214 -30.37 -11.42 -13.87
CA TYR A 214 -30.16 -10.57 -12.69
C TYR A 214 -29.13 -9.43 -12.88
N PHE A 215 -28.40 -9.37 -14.01
CA PHE A 215 -27.34 -8.38 -14.24
C PHE A 215 -27.63 -7.33 -15.31
N ASP A 216 -28.86 -7.27 -15.84
CA ASP A 216 -29.21 -6.28 -16.86
C ASP A 216 -29.67 -4.94 -16.26
N THR A 217 -28.76 -4.24 -15.57
CA THR A 217 -28.94 -2.81 -15.25
C THR A 217 -28.36 -1.93 -16.37
N LYS A 218 -28.87 -2.08 -17.60
CA LYS A 218 -28.82 -1.04 -18.64
C LYS A 218 -30.06 -1.08 -19.53
N LYS A 219 -31.23 -0.75 -18.97
CA LYS A 219 -32.21 0.05 -19.72
C LYS A 219 -32.13 1.48 -19.21
N GLY A 220 -31.54 2.34 -20.04
CA GLY A 220 -31.48 3.77 -19.82
C GLY A 220 -32.86 4.37 -19.60
N ARG A 221 -32.91 5.34 -18.70
CA ARG A 221 -33.90 6.42 -18.72
C ARG A 221 -33.15 7.74 -18.70
N GLN A 222 -32.96 8.29 -19.89
CA GLN A 222 -33.09 9.72 -20.10
C GLN A 222 -34.10 9.89 -21.23
N GLN A 223 -35.36 10.08 -20.84
CA GLN A 223 -36.33 11.08 -21.28
C GLN A 223 -37.66 10.79 -20.58
#